data_AF-A0A7C5C828-F1
#
_entry.id   AF-A0A7C5C828-F1
#
_cell.length_a   1.000
_cell.length_b   1.000
_cell.length_c   1.000
_cell.angle_alpha   90.00
_cell.angle_beta   90.00
_cell.angle_gamma   90.00
#
_symmetry.space_group_name_H-M   'P 1'
#
loop_
_entity.id
_entity.type
_entity.pdbx_description
1 polymer ?
#
loop_
_entity_poly.entity_id
_entity_poly.type
_entity_poly.pdbx_seq_one_letter_code
_entity_poly.pdbx_strand_id
1 'polypeptide(L)'
;KGESLTQAQGIAILGSSLVGSLAYTFSDSFWFSAVEAEVYAMSSLLMALLFWLGLRWEAAMDQPKGDRWLLLISFVVGMSFGVHILSLLVIPPIVFLYIYKNYKQLSLKQFIIANIVAVLFLAFTFKFLFPFTLRYFSAMELFFVNSIGLPFNSGSIIAALLMAGIFFYAIRYTRTKKMVGANTLILSVLFIIIGFSSWIMLPIRANANTTINENNPSSARELLAYYNREQYGDSNVFYDNYYSYTYKKEQDKRKPYKDDVLKYEKDYKTGKYIIVNKDTYKKYFPNYSDKHKGFIPRMVATSPTAIDHYKALTGIPKKSTRRPTFLENLHFMFSYQFGYMYGRYFMWNFVGRQNDEQGHLDIHNGNWMSGIPFIDKSFLGPQTNLPEEIKNNKGRNTYYFLPLILGLIGVFYQLKKDPNNFYVLLLFFAFTGLAIIFYTNPKPFEPRERDYAVVGSFYVFAIWIGLGISSIFESLKDKLNPKITAISVSLIGLLAVPAIMGFQNWDDHDRSNKYTAHLNAQAYLDSCDQDAILFTIGDNDTFPLWYLQEVEGYRTDIKAINTSLFATDWYIDQMKRKTYKADPIPSQLKHEDYKYGTLDVAYNMPIEQFK
;
A
#
# COMPACT_ATOMS: atom_id res chain seq x y z
N LYS A 1 10.57 31.10 22.89
CA LYS A 1 10.39 32.56 22.75
C LYS A 1 10.13 32.82 21.27
N GLY A 2 8.91 33.17 20.91
CA GLY A 2 8.54 33.40 19.50
C GLY A 2 8.85 34.84 19.15
N GLU A 3 9.84 35.06 18.29
CA GLU A 3 9.90 36.31 17.53
C GLU A 3 8.62 36.39 16.70
N SER A 4 7.93 37.53 16.77
CA SER A 4 6.76 37.78 15.92
C SER A 4 7.22 37.75 14.46
N LEU A 5 6.63 36.86 13.66
CA LEU A 5 6.90 36.77 12.23
C LEU A 5 6.64 38.14 11.58
N THR A 6 7.64 38.65 10.85
CA THR A 6 7.43 39.84 10.02
C THR A 6 6.44 39.54 8.90
N GLN A 7 5.76 40.57 8.37
CA GLN A 7 4.83 40.39 7.25
C GLN A 7 5.50 39.71 6.05
N ALA A 8 6.75 40.08 5.73
CA ALA A 8 7.52 39.47 4.64
C ALA A 8 7.80 37.98 4.87
N GLN A 9 8.19 37.59 6.09
CA GLN A 9 8.37 36.17 6.45
C GLN A 9 7.05 35.41 6.36
N GLY A 10 5.94 36.00 6.81
CA GLY A 10 4.61 35.39 6.70
C GLY A 10 4.23 35.11 5.23
N ILE A 11 4.43 36.09 4.34
CA ILE A 11 4.19 35.93 2.90
C ILE A 11 5.09 34.83 2.32
N ALA A 12 6.39 34.85 2.64
CA ALA A 12 7.33 33.86 2.14
C ALA A 12 6.96 32.44 2.60
N ILE A 13 6.59 32.26 3.88
CA ILE A 13 6.16 30.95 4.40
C ILE A 13 4.92 30.45 3.65
N LEU A 14 3.89 31.28 3.51
CA LEU A 14 2.66 30.89 2.81
C LEU A 14 2.90 30.62 1.32
N GLY A 15 3.73 31.45 0.67
CA GLY A 15 4.12 31.26 -0.73
C GLY A 15 4.91 29.97 -0.94
N SER A 16 5.89 29.68 -0.08
CA SER A 16 6.63 28.42 -0.05
C SER A 16 5.70 27.21 0.14
N SER A 17 4.75 27.30 1.08
CA SER A 17 3.76 26.24 1.31
C SER A 17 2.86 26.03 0.09
N LEU A 18 2.44 27.10 -0.59
CA LEU A 18 1.60 27.04 -1.78
C LEU A 18 2.34 26.43 -2.98
N VAL A 19 3.61 26.81 -3.20
CA VAL A 19 4.44 26.22 -4.26
C VAL A 19 4.63 24.73 -4.03
N GLY A 20 5.00 24.33 -2.80
CA GLY A 20 5.18 22.91 -2.46
C GLY A 20 3.89 22.10 -2.57
N SER A 21 2.77 22.60 -2.05
CA SER A 21 1.51 21.86 -2.10
C SER A 21 0.99 21.70 -3.53
N LEU A 22 1.05 22.75 -4.36
CA LEU A 22 0.62 22.67 -5.75
C LEU A 22 1.57 21.84 -6.62
N ALA A 23 2.88 21.83 -6.31
CA ALA A 23 3.82 20.93 -6.98
C ALA A 23 3.46 19.46 -6.72
N TYR A 24 2.99 19.12 -5.51
CA TYR A 24 2.47 17.79 -5.23
C TYR A 24 1.13 17.54 -5.95
N THR A 25 0.19 18.49 -5.90
CA THR A 25 -1.11 18.39 -6.59
C THR A 25 -0.94 18.03 -8.06
N PHE A 26 0.00 18.67 -8.75
CA PHE A 26 0.25 18.47 -10.17
C PHE A 26 1.38 17.48 -10.47
N SER A 27 1.85 16.71 -9.49
CA SER A 27 2.80 15.64 -9.74
C SER A 27 2.10 14.45 -10.40
N ASP A 28 2.70 13.90 -11.46
CA ASP A 28 2.12 12.89 -12.35
C ASP A 28 1.50 11.71 -11.58
N SER A 29 2.29 11.01 -10.75
CA SER A 29 1.79 9.81 -10.06
C SER A 29 0.70 10.11 -9.02
N PHE A 30 0.77 11.25 -8.33
CA PHE A 30 -0.26 11.62 -7.35
C PHE A 30 -1.56 12.03 -8.04
N TRP A 31 -1.48 12.90 -9.05
CA TRP A 31 -2.67 13.35 -9.77
C TRP A 31 -3.34 12.17 -10.44
N PHE A 32 -2.57 11.28 -11.09
CA PHE A 32 -3.11 10.07 -11.71
C PHE A 32 -3.92 9.22 -10.72
N SER A 33 -3.39 9.06 -9.51
CA SER A 33 -4.06 8.34 -8.44
C SER A 33 -5.25 9.09 -7.84
N ALA A 34 -5.23 10.43 -7.82
CA ALA A 34 -6.30 11.25 -7.26
C ALA A 34 -7.57 11.27 -8.13
N VAL A 35 -7.44 11.00 -9.43
CA VAL A 35 -8.57 10.87 -10.37
C VAL A 35 -8.95 9.40 -10.65
N GLU A 36 -8.35 8.45 -9.92
CA GLU A 36 -8.71 7.03 -9.95
C GLU A 36 -9.55 6.68 -8.70
N ALA A 37 -10.54 5.79 -8.85
CA ALA A 37 -11.36 5.32 -7.73
C ALA A 37 -10.60 4.30 -6.88
N GLU A 38 -9.55 4.76 -6.21
CA GLU A 38 -8.59 3.96 -5.45
C GLU A 38 -8.32 4.55 -4.05
N VAL A 39 -7.78 3.73 -3.15
CA VAL A 39 -7.60 4.10 -1.73
C VAL A 39 -6.42 5.05 -1.47
N TYR A 40 -5.52 5.22 -2.44
CA TYR A 40 -4.25 5.91 -2.24
C TYR A 40 -4.40 7.42 -2.00
N ALA A 41 -5.36 8.09 -2.65
CA ALA A 41 -5.63 9.51 -2.42
C ALA A 41 -6.05 9.78 -0.96
N MET A 42 -6.98 8.96 -0.43
CA MET A 42 -7.38 9.03 0.97
C MET A 42 -6.21 8.66 1.90
N SER A 43 -5.38 7.69 1.52
CA SER A 43 -4.17 7.34 2.28
C SER A 43 -3.19 8.51 2.38
N SER A 44 -2.94 9.23 1.27
CA SER A 44 -2.11 10.44 1.25
C SER A 44 -2.68 11.55 2.13
N LEU A 45 -3.99 11.74 2.15
CA LEU A 45 -4.65 12.68 3.07
C LEU A 45 -4.38 12.32 4.54
N LEU A 46 -4.55 11.04 4.91
CA LEU A 46 -4.28 10.58 6.27
C LEU A 46 -2.78 10.68 6.62
N MET A 47 -1.87 10.45 5.68
CA MET A 47 -0.44 10.69 5.88
C MET A 47 -0.14 12.15 6.20
N ALA A 48 -0.66 13.08 5.38
CA ALA A 48 -0.47 14.51 5.58
C ALA A 48 -1.07 14.97 6.91
N LEU A 49 -2.27 14.48 7.24
CA LEU A 49 -2.93 14.75 8.53
C LEU A 49 -2.10 14.22 9.70
N LEU A 50 -1.62 12.98 9.66
CA LEU A 50 -0.80 12.39 10.73
C LEU A 50 0.49 13.17 10.94
N PHE A 51 1.18 13.54 9.85
CA PHE A 51 2.42 14.30 9.95
C PHE A 51 2.16 15.70 10.53
N TRP A 52 1.12 16.39 10.06
CA TRP A 52 0.70 17.68 10.60
C TRP A 52 0.33 17.58 12.08
N LEU A 53 -0.44 16.56 12.48
CA LEU A 53 -0.78 16.28 13.88
C LEU A 53 0.48 16.02 14.72
N GLY A 54 1.48 15.33 14.16
CA GLY A 54 2.81 15.15 14.76
C GLY A 54 3.50 16.48 15.08
N LEU A 55 3.53 17.40 14.11
CA LEU A 55 4.08 18.75 14.32
C LEU A 55 3.27 19.55 15.35
N ARG A 56 1.94 19.40 15.36
CA ARG A 56 1.07 20.03 16.38
C ARG A 56 1.33 19.47 17.77
N TRP A 57 1.54 18.17 17.88
CA TRP A 57 1.89 17.52 19.14
C TRP A 57 3.26 17.99 19.63
N GLU A 58 4.28 17.99 18.77
CA GLU A 58 5.62 18.48 19.07
C GLU A 58 5.62 19.92 19.64
N ALA A 59 4.85 20.81 19.01
CA ALA A 59 4.73 22.21 19.44
C ALA A 59 3.99 22.38 20.78
N ALA A 60 3.06 21.49 21.09
CA ALA A 60 2.17 21.59 22.26
C ALA A 60 2.54 20.63 23.41
N MET A 61 3.55 19.76 23.25
CA MET A 61 3.86 18.65 24.16
C MET A 61 4.07 19.09 25.61
N ASP A 62 4.71 20.26 25.80
CA ASP A 62 5.01 20.81 27.13
C ASP A 62 3.86 21.65 27.72
N GLN A 63 2.75 21.79 26.98
CA GLN A 63 1.59 22.61 27.39
C GLN A 63 0.52 21.76 28.08
N PRO A 64 -0.30 22.33 28.98
CA PRO A 64 -1.45 21.64 29.54
C PRO A 64 -2.35 21.08 28.42
N LYS A 65 -2.68 19.79 28.52
CA LYS A 65 -3.45 19.04 27.50
C LYS A 65 -2.74 18.87 26.15
N GLY A 66 -1.41 19.00 26.09
CA GLY A 66 -0.61 18.74 24.89
C GLY A 66 -0.84 17.34 24.30
N ASP A 67 -0.96 16.33 25.16
CA ASP A 67 -1.16 14.92 24.77
C ASP A 67 -2.50 14.64 24.07
N ARG A 68 -3.44 15.59 24.03
CA ARG A 68 -4.65 15.44 23.20
C ARG A 68 -4.32 15.21 21.73
N TRP A 69 -3.20 15.79 21.26
CA TRP A 69 -2.73 15.57 19.90
C TRP A 69 -2.23 14.15 19.71
N LEU A 70 -1.55 13.56 20.71
CA LEU A 70 -1.16 12.15 20.69
C LEU A 70 -2.39 11.21 20.65
N LEU A 71 -3.45 11.54 21.39
CA LEU A 71 -4.70 10.78 21.33
C LEU A 71 -5.37 10.87 19.94
N LEU A 72 -5.34 12.05 19.32
CA LEU A 72 -5.84 12.23 17.96
C LEU A 72 -4.97 11.51 16.92
N ILE A 73 -3.64 11.55 17.04
CA ILE A 73 -2.72 10.74 16.22
C ILE A 73 -3.07 9.26 16.36
N SER A 74 -3.28 8.79 17.60
CA SER A 74 -3.63 7.40 17.90
C SER A 74 -4.95 6.99 17.23
N PHE A 75 -5.96 7.86 17.27
CA PHE A 75 -7.21 7.64 16.56
C PHE A 75 -7.04 7.53 15.04
N VAL A 76 -6.31 8.46 14.44
CA VAL A 76 -6.08 8.50 12.99
C VAL A 76 -5.19 7.33 12.54
N VAL A 77 -4.25 6.87 13.37
CA VAL A 77 -3.48 5.62 13.17
C VAL A 77 -4.41 4.42 13.14
N GLY A 78 -5.38 4.33 14.06
CA GLY A 78 -6.41 3.29 14.03
C GLY A 78 -7.27 3.35 12.76
N MET A 79 -7.76 4.54 12.43
CA MET A 79 -8.63 4.77 11.25
C MET A 79 -7.91 4.51 9.93
N SER A 80 -6.62 4.82 9.85
CA SER A 80 -5.75 4.56 8.70
C SER A 80 -5.84 3.11 8.23
N PHE A 81 -6.00 2.19 9.16
CA PHE A 81 -6.17 0.78 8.84
C PHE A 81 -7.44 0.52 7.99
N GLY A 82 -8.53 1.25 8.25
CA GLY A 82 -9.78 1.24 7.48
C GLY A 82 -9.70 1.80 6.07
N VAL A 83 -8.61 2.49 5.73
CA VAL A 83 -8.37 3.02 4.38
C VAL A 83 -7.23 2.26 3.73
N HIS A 84 -6.00 2.44 4.23
CA HIS A 84 -4.83 1.78 3.70
C HIS A 84 -3.66 1.84 4.70
N ILE A 85 -2.95 0.73 4.86
CA ILE A 85 -1.85 0.59 5.83
C ILE A 85 -0.64 1.48 5.55
N LEU A 86 -0.52 2.03 4.34
CA LEU A 86 0.60 2.91 3.97
C LEU A 86 0.68 4.13 4.87
N SER A 87 -0.43 4.70 5.31
CA SER A 87 -0.40 5.89 6.17
C SER A 87 0.23 5.65 7.54
N LEU A 88 0.39 4.39 7.95
CA LEU A 88 1.14 4.02 9.16
C LEU A 88 2.65 4.26 9.03
N LEU A 89 3.18 4.41 7.81
CA LEU A 89 4.59 4.68 7.56
C LEU A 89 5.03 6.09 8.03
N VAL A 90 4.09 6.93 8.45
CA VAL A 90 4.34 8.22 9.13
C VAL A 90 4.68 8.04 10.62
N ILE A 91 4.51 6.85 11.17
CA ILE A 91 4.81 6.58 12.58
C ILE A 91 6.30 6.81 12.91
N PRO A 92 7.29 6.24 12.18
CA PRO A 92 8.70 6.51 12.44
C PRO A 92 9.08 8.00 12.48
N PRO A 93 8.69 8.85 11.50
CA PRO A 93 9.00 10.28 11.58
C PRO A 93 8.31 10.98 12.78
N ILE A 94 7.08 10.61 13.16
CA ILE A 94 6.42 11.16 14.37
C ILE A 94 7.18 10.77 15.65
N VAL A 95 7.67 9.54 15.74
CA VAL A 95 8.51 9.10 16.86
C VAL A 95 9.79 9.96 16.93
N PHE A 96 10.40 10.28 15.79
CA PHE A 96 11.57 11.15 15.75
C PHE A 96 11.27 12.62 16.08
N LEU A 97 10.07 13.13 15.76
CA LEU A 97 9.62 14.44 16.26
C LEU A 97 9.63 14.47 17.80
N TYR A 98 9.08 13.43 18.44
CA TYR A 98 9.15 13.29 19.90
C TYR A 98 10.59 13.20 20.42
N ILE A 99 11.44 12.39 19.77
CA ILE A 99 12.82 12.20 20.21
C ILE A 99 13.61 13.50 20.10
N TYR A 100 13.58 14.20 18.98
CA TYR A 100 14.37 15.44 18.81
C TYR A 100 13.82 16.62 19.60
N LYS A 101 12.52 16.63 19.91
CA LYS A 101 11.93 17.58 20.85
C LYS A 101 12.54 17.45 22.24
N ASN A 102 12.79 16.22 22.70
CA ASN A 102 13.32 15.94 24.04
C ASN A 102 14.85 15.81 24.09
N TYR A 103 15.48 15.42 22.97
CA TYR A 103 16.91 15.11 22.86
C TYR A 103 17.49 15.74 21.59
N LYS A 104 18.00 16.97 21.72
CA LYS A 104 18.51 17.74 20.56
C LYS A 104 19.76 17.13 19.90
N GLN A 105 20.58 16.41 20.66
CA GLN A 105 21.78 15.74 20.16
C GLN A 105 21.76 14.29 20.63
N LEU A 106 21.91 13.37 19.68
CA LEU A 106 21.96 11.93 19.95
C LEU A 106 23.39 11.43 19.72
N SER A 107 23.93 10.68 20.67
CA SER A 107 25.09 9.83 20.41
C SER A 107 24.77 8.76 19.36
N LEU A 108 25.77 8.17 18.69
CA LEU A 108 25.56 7.08 17.73
C LEU A 108 24.74 5.92 18.32
N LYS A 109 25.01 5.56 19.58
CA LYS A 109 24.26 4.51 20.30
C LYS A 109 22.80 4.91 20.49
N GLN A 110 22.52 6.14 20.93
CA GLN A 110 21.15 6.63 21.09
C GLN A 110 20.42 6.73 19.76
N PHE A 111 21.10 7.15 18.70
CA PHE A 111 20.55 7.23 17.35
C PHE A 111 20.16 5.85 16.80
N ILE A 112 21.01 4.83 16.98
CA ILE A 112 20.68 3.45 16.60
C ILE A 112 19.48 2.94 17.40
N ILE A 113 19.46 3.16 18.72
CA ILE A 113 18.34 2.76 19.58
C ILE A 113 17.05 3.49 19.17
N ALA A 114 17.11 4.78 18.87
CA ALA A 114 15.96 5.58 18.42
C ALA A 114 15.33 5.01 17.14
N ASN A 115 16.16 4.62 16.15
CA ASN A 115 15.68 3.99 14.93
C ASN A 115 15.05 2.62 15.20
N ILE A 116 15.67 1.80 16.06
CA ILE A 116 15.09 0.52 16.48
C ILE A 116 13.73 0.74 17.16
N VAL A 117 13.62 1.71 18.07
CA VAL A 117 12.36 2.04 18.75
C VAL A 117 11.29 2.49 17.75
N ALA A 118 11.64 3.33 16.78
CA ALA A 118 10.70 3.77 15.74
C ALA A 118 10.17 2.60 14.89
N VAL A 119 11.05 1.69 14.47
CA VAL A 119 10.67 0.47 13.73
C VAL A 119 9.86 -0.47 14.59
N LEU A 120 10.22 -0.65 15.86
CA LEU A 120 9.48 -1.50 16.80
C LEU A 120 8.09 -0.95 17.07
N PHE A 121 7.91 0.37 17.13
CA PHE A 121 6.59 0.98 17.35
C PHE A 121 5.68 0.81 16.12
N LEU A 122 6.23 0.95 14.91
CA LEU A 122 5.53 0.59 13.67
C LEU A 122 5.17 -0.92 13.64
N ALA A 123 6.14 -1.79 13.94
CA ALA A 123 5.93 -3.23 13.97
C ALA A 123 4.93 -3.66 15.06
N PHE A 124 4.95 -3.01 16.23
CA PHE A 124 3.99 -3.22 17.29
C PHE A 124 2.58 -2.89 16.81
N THR A 125 2.39 -1.75 16.15
CA THR A 125 1.06 -1.35 15.65
C THR A 125 0.57 -2.32 14.58
N PHE A 126 1.41 -2.63 13.57
CA PHE A 126 1.02 -3.41 12.40
C PHE A 126 1.00 -4.93 12.61
N LYS A 127 2.04 -5.50 13.25
CA LYS A 127 2.20 -6.96 13.42
C LYS A 127 1.70 -7.48 14.76
N PHE A 128 1.51 -6.63 15.75
CA PHE A 128 1.08 -7.06 17.08
C PHE A 128 -0.34 -6.57 17.38
N LEU A 129 -0.58 -5.27 17.46
CA LEU A 129 -1.83 -4.72 17.97
C LEU A 129 -3.06 -5.21 17.19
N PHE A 130 -3.12 -4.96 15.88
CA PHE A 130 -4.31 -5.35 15.08
C PHE A 130 -4.51 -6.88 14.97
N PRO A 131 -3.50 -7.70 14.60
CA PRO A 131 -3.69 -9.15 14.51
C PRO A 131 -4.05 -9.78 15.86
N PHE A 132 -3.47 -9.31 16.97
CA PHE A 132 -3.80 -9.84 18.29
C PHE A 132 -5.20 -9.42 18.75
N THR A 133 -5.66 -8.21 18.42
CA THR A 133 -7.05 -7.83 18.66
C THR A 133 -7.99 -8.78 17.91
N LEU A 134 -7.78 -8.99 16.60
CA LEU A 134 -8.63 -9.91 15.83
C LEU A 134 -8.55 -11.36 16.33
N ARG A 135 -7.35 -11.83 16.72
CA ARG A 135 -7.15 -13.14 17.33
C ARG A 135 -7.86 -13.28 18.67
N TYR A 136 -7.87 -12.23 19.49
CA TYR A 136 -8.62 -12.20 20.74
C TYR A 136 -10.12 -12.41 20.48
N PHE A 137 -10.71 -11.64 19.56
CA PHE A 137 -12.11 -11.81 19.18
C PHE A 137 -12.39 -13.21 18.62
N SER A 138 -11.51 -13.71 17.74
CA SER A 138 -11.64 -15.06 17.18
C SER A 138 -11.56 -16.16 18.24
N ALA A 139 -10.64 -16.06 19.20
CA ALA A 139 -10.50 -17.05 20.27
C ALA A 139 -11.70 -17.06 21.21
N MET A 140 -12.22 -15.88 21.56
CA MET A 140 -13.41 -15.74 22.39
C MET A 140 -14.65 -16.28 21.68
N GLU A 141 -14.80 -15.99 20.39
CA GLU A 141 -15.85 -16.55 19.54
C GLU A 141 -15.85 -18.08 19.57
N LEU A 142 -14.70 -18.70 19.29
CA LEU A 142 -14.57 -20.16 19.31
C LEU A 142 -14.83 -20.77 20.69
N PHE A 143 -14.35 -20.15 21.77
CA PHE A 143 -14.55 -20.67 23.13
C PHE A 143 -16.02 -20.67 23.55
N PHE A 144 -16.70 -19.52 23.41
CA PHE A 144 -18.10 -19.40 23.86
C PHE A 144 -19.06 -20.21 22.97
N VAL A 145 -18.80 -20.31 21.68
CA VAL A 145 -19.66 -21.09 20.77
C VAL A 145 -19.35 -22.59 20.88
N ASN A 146 -18.09 -23.01 20.73
CA ASN A 146 -17.78 -24.44 20.66
C ASN A 146 -17.71 -25.13 22.03
N SER A 147 -17.22 -24.44 23.07
CA SER A 147 -17.02 -25.04 24.41
C SER A 147 -18.20 -24.79 25.35
N ILE A 148 -18.82 -23.61 25.30
CA ILE A 148 -19.97 -23.29 26.17
C ILE A 148 -21.31 -23.60 25.47
N GLY A 149 -21.38 -23.54 24.14
CA GLY A 149 -22.59 -23.83 23.38
C GLY A 149 -23.51 -22.61 23.19
N LEU A 150 -22.96 -21.40 23.24
CA LEU A 150 -23.73 -20.19 22.92
C LEU A 150 -23.93 -20.01 21.40
N PRO A 151 -24.94 -19.22 20.96
CA PRO A 151 -25.15 -18.92 19.55
C PRO A 151 -23.97 -18.20 18.89
N PHE A 152 -23.86 -18.30 17.56
CA PHE A 152 -22.85 -17.57 16.78
C PHE A 152 -22.82 -16.07 17.10
N ASN A 153 -21.63 -15.49 17.04
CA ASN A 153 -21.28 -14.10 17.37
C ASN A 153 -21.37 -13.72 18.86
N SER A 154 -21.85 -14.60 19.74
CA SER A 154 -21.95 -14.29 21.17
C SER A 154 -20.57 -14.08 21.81
N GLY A 155 -19.57 -14.88 21.44
CA GLY A 155 -18.22 -14.75 21.99
C GLY A 155 -17.56 -13.43 21.58
N SER A 156 -17.84 -12.97 20.35
CA SER A 156 -17.41 -11.65 19.88
C SER A 156 -18.03 -10.49 20.68
N ILE A 157 -19.32 -10.57 21.01
CA ILE A 157 -20.01 -9.57 21.86
C ILE A 157 -19.41 -9.56 23.27
N ILE A 158 -19.22 -10.74 23.87
CA ILE A 158 -18.62 -10.88 25.21
C ILE A 158 -17.19 -10.33 25.21
N ALA A 159 -16.40 -10.62 24.16
CA ALA A 159 -15.05 -10.07 23.99
C ALA A 159 -15.04 -8.55 23.98
N ALA A 160 -15.98 -7.91 23.26
CA ALA A 160 -16.11 -6.46 23.24
C ALA A 160 -16.43 -5.88 24.62
N LEU A 161 -17.37 -6.49 25.35
CA LEU A 161 -17.75 -6.06 26.70
C LEU A 161 -16.60 -6.21 27.71
N LEU A 162 -15.88 -7.33 27.67
CA LEU A 162 -14.72 -7.55 28.52
C LEU A 162 -13.60 -6.57 28.21
N MET A 163 -13.31 -6.33 26.93
CA MET A 163 -12.33 -5.34 26.51
C MET A 163 -12.71 -3.93 26.99
N ALA A 164 -13.97 -3.53 26.85
CA ALA A 164 -14.48 -2.27 27.37
C ALA A 164 -14.33 -2.18 28.91
N GLY A 165 -14.63 -3.26 29.63
CA GLY A 165 -14.43 -3.36 31.08
C GLY A 165 -12.96 -3.21 31.49
N ILE A 166 -12.03 -3.84 30.76
CA ILE A 166 -10.59 -3.73 30.99
C ILE A 166 -10.13 -2.28 30.80
N PHE A 167 -10.52 -1.62 29.70
CA PHE A 167 -10.17 -0.21 29.47
C PHE A 167 -10.75 0.69 30.54
N PHE A 168 -12.03 0.50 30.91
CA PHE A 168 -12.69 1.27 31.96
C PHE A 168 -11.93 1.15 33.29
N TYR A 169 -11.61 -0.08 33.71
CA TYR A 169 -10.85 -0.33 34.93
C TYR A 169 -9.44 0.28 34.86
N ALA A 170 -8.70 0.07 33.78
CA ALA A 170 -7.33 0.54 33.63
C ALA A 170 -7.24 2.07 33.62
N ILE A 171 -8.17 2.75 32.94
CA ILE A 171 -8.28 4.22 32.96
C ILE A 171 -8.62 4.73 34.36
N ARG A 172 -9.59 4.11 35.04
CA ARG A 172 -9.96 4.48 36.41
C ARG A 172 -8.79 4.29 37.37
N TYR A 173 -8.11 3.16 37.31
CA TYR A 173 -6.97 2.81 38.16
C TYR A 173 -5.79 3.78 37.96
N THR A 174 -5.40 4.05 36.71
CA THR A 174 -4.30 4.97 36.43
C THR A 174 -4.63 6.41 36.82
N ARG A 175 -5.90 6.83 36.70
CA ARG A 175 -6.36 8.14 37.15
C ARG A 175 -6.34 8.27 38.67
N THR A 176 -6.81 7.27 39.43
CA THR A 176 -6.81 7.30 40.90
C THR A 176 -5.40 7.28 41.48
N LYS A 177 -4.47 6.57 40.84
CA LYS A 177 -3.05 6.52 41.21
C LYS A 177 -2.21 7.67 40.64
N LYS A 178 -2.80 8.61 39.91
CA LYS A 178 -2.12 9.75 39.26
C LYS A 178 -0.97 9.34 38.31
N MET A 179 -1.10 8.18 37.66
CA MET A 179 -0.10 7.64 36.72
C MET A 179 -0.31 8.25 35.31
N VAL A 180 0.10 9.50 35.10
CA VAL A 180 -0.20 10.27 33.87
C VAL A 180 0.29 9.59 32.60
N GLY A 181 1.55 9.13 32.57
CA GLY A 181 2.12 8.46 31.39
C GLY A 181 1.41 7.15 31.05
N ALA A 182 1.12 6.32 32.06
CA ALA A 182 0.38 5.08 31.86
C ALA A 182 -1.07 5.33 31.41
N ASN A 183 -1.73 6.35 31.97
CA ASN A 183 -3.07 6.75 31.56
C ASN A 183 -3.10 7.19 30.09
N THR A 184 -2.13 8.01 29.68
CA THR A 184 -1.99 8.47 28.30
C THR A 184 -1.73 7.30 27.35
N LEU A 185 -0.86 6.36 27.72
CA LEU A 185 -0.61 5.15 26.92
C LEU A 185 -1.88 4.30 26.74
N ILE A 186 -2.63 4.05 27.82
CA ILE A 186 -3.89 3.29 27.77
C ILE A 186 -4.91 4.00 26.88
N LEU A 187 -5.03 5.33 27.00
CA LEU A 187 -5.90 6.13 26.15
C LEU A 187 -5.45 6.06 24.68
N SER A 188 -4.16 6.17 24.38
CA SER A 188 -3.66 6.02 23.01
C SER A 188 -4.04 4.67 22.41
N VAL A 189 -3.84 3.57 23.14
CA VAL A 189 -4.25 2.22 22.68
C VAL A 189 -5.77 2.15 22.48
N LEU A 190 -6.56 2.71 23.39
CA LEU A 190 -8.02 2.77 23.25
C LEU A 190 -8.43 3.54 21.98
N PHE A 191 -7.85 4.71 21.73
CA PHE A 191 -8.17 5.51 20.54
C PHE A 191 -7.72 4.82 19.24
N ILE A 192 -6.60 4.08 19.24
CA ILE A 192 -6.24 3.20 18.10
C ILE A 192 -7.34 2.17 17.85
N ILE A 193 -7.82 1.48 18.90
CA ILE A 193 -8.89 0.47 18.76
C ILE A 193 -10.20 1.11 18.28
N ILE A 194 -10.55 2.30 18.78
CA ILE A 194 -11.73 3.04 18.31
C ILE A 194 -11.57 3.39 16.83
N GLY A 195 -10.41 3.89 16.37
CA GLY A 195 -10.17 4.14 14.95
C GLY A 195 -10.23 2.85 14.11
N PHE A 196 -9.64 1.77 14.61
CA PHE A 196 -9.63 0.45 13.98
C PHE A 196 -11.03 -0.16 13.87
N SER A 197 -11.98 0.25 14.72
CA SER A 197 -13.37 -0.21 14.66
C SER A 197 -14.07 0.11 13.32
N SER A 198 -13.53 1.02 12.51
CA SER A 198 -13.98 1.23 11.12
C SER A 198 -13.97 -0.06 10.28
N TRP A 199 -13.09 -1.02 10.58
CA TRP A 199 -13.05 -2.34 9.93
C TRP A 199 -14.26 -3.22 10.19
N ILE A 200 -15.09 -2.91 11.21
CA ILE A 200 -16.33 -3.64 11.50
C ILE A 200 -17.32 -3.53 10.33
N MET A 201 -17.16 -2.53 9.45
CA MET A 201 -17.90 -2.43 8.19
C MET A 201 -17.80 -3.70 7.34
N LEU A 202 -16.65 -4.38 7.31
CA LEU A 202 -16.45 -5.63 6.54
C LEU A 202 -17.36 -6.77 7.02
N PRO A 203 -17.32 -7.21 8.29
CA PRO A 203 -18.22 -8.26 8.76
C PRO A 203 -19.69 -7.83 8.73
N ILE A 204 -20.02 -6.55 8.92
CA ILE A 204 -21.41 -6.08 8.77
C ILE A 204 -21.91 -6.33 7.34
N ARG A 205 -21.14 -5.92 6.33
CA ARG A 205 -21.50 -6.14 4.92
C ARG A 205 -21.55 -7.62 4.56
N ALA A 206 -20.57 -8.40 5.02
CA ALA A 206 -20.55 -9.84 4.78
C ALA A 206 -21.77 -10.55 5.38
N ASN A 207 -22.20 -10.17 6.59
CA ASN A 207 -23.42 -10.72 7.20
C ASN A 207 -24.71 -10.28 6.50
N ALA A 208 -24.71 -9.13 5.83
CA ALA A 208 -25.82 -8.71 4.97
C ALA A 208 -25.90 -9.52 3.65
N ASN A 209 -24.91 -10.39 3.40
CA ASN A 209 -24.83 -11.30 2.27
C ASN A 209 -24.95 -10.59 0.91
N THR A 210 -24.25 -9.46 0.79
CA THR A 210 -24.16 -8.67 -0.45
C THR A 210 -23.74 -9.54 -1.64
N THR A 211 -24.18 -9.12 -2.82
CA THR A 211 -23.87 -9.74 -4.14
C THR A 211 -22.37 -9.95 -4.34
N ILE A 212 -21.58 -8.90 -4.09
CA ILE A 212 -20.13 -8.93 -4.08
C ILE A 212 -19.70 -9.04 -2.60
N ASN A 213 -19.27 -10.23 -2.20
CA ASN A 213 -18.82 -10.49 -0.83
C ASN A 213 -17.56 -11.37 -0.83
N GLU A 214 -16.45 -10.79 -1.31
CA GLU A 214 -15.18 -11.49 -1.46
C GLU A 214 -14.64 -12.03 -0.13
N ASN A 215 -14.19 -13.30 -0.13
CA ASN A 215 -13.70 -14.05 1.04
C ASN A 215 -14.71 -14.23 2.19
N ASN A 216 -15.89 -13.62 2.13
CA ASN A 216 -16.96 -13.72 3.12
C ASN A 216 -16.49 -13.57 4.60
N PRO A 217 -15.95 -12.41 5.03
CA PRO A 217 -15.47 -12.20 6.40
C PRO A 217 -16.60 -12.03 7.44
N SER A 218 -17.57 -12.94 7.49
CA SER A 218 -18.83 -12.84 8.27
C SER A 218 -18.68 -13.08 9.79
N SER A 219 -17.48 -13.36 10.27
CA SER A 219 -17.17 -13.77 11.64
C SER A 219 -15.86 -13.14 12.09
N ALA A 220 -15.63 -13.08 13.40
CA ALA A 220 -14.31 -12.77 13.94
C ALA A 220 -13.21 -13.71 13.41
N ARG A 221 -13.52 -14.99 13.14
CA ARG A 221 -12.55 -15.96 12.60
C ARG A 221 -12.26 -15.73 11.13
N GLU A 222 -13.29 -15.60 10.29
CA GLU A 222 -13.11 -15.30 8.86
C GLU A 222 -12.50 -13.91 8.64
N LEU A 223 -12.83 -12.91 9.46
CA LEU A 223 -12.20 -11.59 9.42
C LEU A 223 -10.70 -11.65 9.75
N LEU A 224 -10.29 -12.50 10.70
CA LEU A 224 -8.87 -12.74 10.97
C LEU A 224 -8.17 -13.42 9.78
N ALA A 225 -8.83 -14.39 9.14
CA ALA A 225 -8.28 -15.07 7.95
C ALA A 225 -8.14 -14.09 6.77
N TYR A 226 -9.15 -13.22 6.58
CA TYR A 226 -9.12 -12.12 5.63
C TYR A 226 -7.97 -11.16 5.90
N TYR A 227 -7.80 -10.71 7.15
CA TYR A 227 -6.70 -9.84 7.58
C TYR A 227 -5.33 -10.46 7.27
N ASN A 228 -5.15 -11.74 7.63
CA ASN A 228 -3.89 -12.46 7.44
C ASN A 228 -3.64 -12.82 5.99
N ARG A 229 -4.60 -12.57 5.09
CA ARG A 229 -4.52 -12.93 3.67
C ARG A 229 -4.24 -14.43 3.49
N GLU A 230 -4.87 -15.28 4.33
CA GLU A 230 -4.62 -16.74 4.35
C GLU A 230 -4.82 -17.40 2.98
N GLN A 231 -5.63 -16.82 2.09
CA GLN A 231 -5.84 -17.28 0.70
C GLN A 231 -4.61 -17.16 -0.21
N TYR A 232 -3.68 -16.24 0.06
CA TYR A 232 -2.51 -15.97 -0.80
C TYR A 232 -1.23 -16.69 -0.36
N GLY A 233 -1.27 -17.37 0.80
CA GLY A 233 -0.12 -18.06 1.39
C GLY A 233 0.91 -17.14 2.05
N ASP A 234 1.88 -17.75 2.73
CA ASP A 234 2.93 -17.05 3.45
C ASP A 234 4.15 -16.74 2.57
N SER A 235 4.61 -15.49 2.60
CA SER A 235 5.90 -15.07 2.03
C SER A 235 6.70 -14.25 3.04
N ASN A 236 8.02 -14.46 3.10
CA ASN A 236 8.90 -13.78 4.05
C ASN A 236 9.90 -12.85 3.36
N VAL A 237 9.79 -11.56 3.64
CA VAL A 237 10.66 -10.53 3.04
C VAL A 237 12.13 -10.67 3.45
N PHE A 238 12.43 -11.21 4.63
CA PHE A 238 13.79 -11.28 5.18
C PHE A 238 14.51 -12.60 4.93
N TYR A 239 13.78 -13.72 4.79
CA TYR A 239 14.37 -15.03 4.51
C TYR A 239 13.38 -15.96 3.83
N ASP A 240 13.59 -16.23 2.55
CA ASP A 240 12.71 -17.05 1.71
C ASP A 240 13.45 -17.60 0.48
N ASN A 241 12.72 -18.32 -0.38
CA ASN A 241 13.21 -18.99 -1.58
C ASN A 241 13.45 -17.99 -2.73
N TYR A 242 14.55 -18.20 -3.46
CA TYR A 242 14.80 -17.61 -4.78
C TYR A 242 14.18 -18.45 -5.88
N TYR A 243 13.95 -17.90 -7.07
CA TYR A 243 13.37 -18.63 -8.21
C TYR A 243 14.04 -19.98 -8.55
N SER A 244 15.27 -20.22 -8.11
CA SER A 244 16.01 -21.45 -8.40
C SER A 244 15.35 -22.72 -7.85
N TYR A 245 14.43 -22.62 -6.87
CA TYR A 245 13.68 -23.79 -6.38
C TYR A 245 12.78 -24.40 -7.47
N THR A 246 12.38 -23.62 -8.48
CA THR A 246 11.47 -24.08 -9.55
C THR A 246 12.05 -25.18 -10.43
N TYR A 247 13.39 -25.24 -10.57
CA TYR A 247 14.05 -26.21 -11.46
C TYR A 247 14.13 -27.61 -10.89
N LYS A 248 14.58 -27.75 -9.63
CA LYS A 248 14.83 -29.05 -9.00
C LYS A 248 13.84 -29.38 -7.89
N LYS A 249 13.04 -28.40 -7.45
CA LYS A 249 12.04 -28.51 -6.37
C LYS A 249 12.54 -29.32 -5.17
N GLU A 250 13.84 -29.19 -4.84
CA GLU A 250 14.47 -29.96 -3.78
C GLU A 250 13.82 -29.60 -2.44
N GLN A 251 13.17 -30.58 -1.80
CA GLN A 251 12.55 -30.40 -0.48
C GLN A 251 13.59 -30.47 0.64
N ASP A 252 13.25 -29.89 1.79
CA ASP A 252 14.02 -30.01 3.02
C ASP A 252 14.03 -31.46 3.50
N LYS A 253 15.23 -32.00 3.78
CA LYS A 253 15.40 -33.41 4.15
C LYS A 253 14.82 -33.76 5.52
N ARG A 254 14.79 -32.79 6.46
CA ARG A 254 14.34 -33.01 7.85
C ARG A 254 12.85 -32.72 7.99
N LYS A 255 12.38 -31.66 7.35
CA LYS A 255 10.99 -31.21 7.40
C LYS A 255 10.49 -30.92 5.98
N PRO A 256 10.20 -31.93 5.15
CA PRO A 256 9.86 -31.76 3.73
C PRO A 256 8.53 -31.05 3.47
N TYR A 257 7.67 -30.93 4.48
CA TYR A 257 6.37 -30.27 4.38
C TYR A 257 6.13 -29.28 5.53
N LYS A 258 5.33 -28.26 5.25
CA LYS A 258 4.76 -27.34 6.25
C LYS A 258 3.28 -27.63 6.40
N ASP A 259 2.78 -27.45 7.61
CA ASP A 259 1.36 -27.55 7.91
C ASP A 259 0.65 -26.26 7.46
N ASP A 260 -0.58 -26.40 6.99
CA ASP A 260 -1.51 -25.29 6.75
C ASP A 260 -2.13 -24.81 8.08
N VAL A 261 -2.70 -23.61 8.05
CA VAL A 261 -3.48 -23.06 9.16
C VAL A 261 -4.83 -23.76 9.22
N LEU A 262 -5.31 -24.09 10.43
CA LEU A 262 -6.64 -24.68 10.63
C LEU A 262 -7.72 -23.70 10.17
N LYS A 263 -8.53 -24.07 9.19
CA LYS A 263 -9.64 -23.26 8.68
C LYS A 263 -10.94 -23.68 9.32
N TYR A 264 -11.78 -22.69 9.63
CA TYR A 264 -13.01 -22.87 10.37
C TYR A 264 -14.18 -22.34 9.55
N GLU A 265 -15.33 -22.99 9.71
CA GLU A 265 -16.59 -22.59 9.07
C GLU A 265 -17.74 -22.76 10.07
N LYS A 266 -18.78 -21.93 9.96
CA LYS A 266 -20.01 -22.03 10.76
C LYS A 266 -20.86 -23.20 10.28
N ASP A 267 -21.03 -24.21 11.11
CA ASP A 267 -22.01 -25.27 10.88
C ASP A 267 -23.32 -24.95 11.59
N TYR A 268 -24.31 -24.50 10.80
CA TYR A 268 -25.64 -24.17 11.28
C TYR A 268 -26.45 -25.37 11.81
N LYS A 269 -26.09 -26.61 11.45
CA LYS A 269 -26.79 -27.81 11.96
C LYS A 269 -26.36 -28.13 13.38
N THR A 270 -25.06 -28.00 13.67
CA THR A 270 -24.52 -28.27 15.01
C THR A 270 -24.44 -27.03 15.89
N GLY A 271 -24.58 -25.83 15.31
CA GLY A 271 -24.44 -24.56 16.01
C GLY A 271 -22.99 -24.28 16.44
N LYS A 272 -22.00 -24.85 15.74
CA LYS A 272 -20.58 -24.79 16.10
C LYS A 272 -19.71 -24.39 14.92
N TYR A 273 -18.50 -23.90 15.21
CA TYR A 273 -17.46 -23.76 14.20
C TYR A 273 -16.74 -25.09 14.00
N ILE A 274 -16.80 -25.64 12.80
CA ILE A 274 -16.12 -26.89 12.42
C ILE A 274 -14.81 -26.59 11.70
N ILE A 275 -13.83 -27.48 11.84
CA ILE A 275 -12.55 -27.37 11.13
C ILE A 275 -12.68 -28.10 9.79
N VAL A 276 -12.61 -27.36 8.69
CA VAL A 276 -12.87 -27.90 7.34
C VAL A 276 -11.67 -28.65 6.75
N ASN A 277 -10.44 -28.24 7.08
CA ASN A 277 -9.20 -28.88 6.62
C ASN A 277 -8.56 -29.79 7.68
N LYS A 278 -9.36 -30.36 8.60
CA LYS A 278 -8.83 -31.13 9.75
C LYS A 278 -7.94 -32.31 9.34
N ASP A 279 -8.26 -32.95 8.22
CA ASP A 279 -7.54 -34.14 7.76
C ASP A 279 -6.44 -33.81 6.74
N THR A 280 -6.47 -32.61 6.14
CA THR A 280 -5.56 -32.18 5.09
C THR A 280 -4.52 -31.16 5.54
N TYR A 281 -4.73 -30.45 6.66
CA TYR A 281 -3.83 -29.36 7.07
C TYR A 281 -2.39 -29.82 7.35
N LYS A 282 -2.17 -31.07 7.78
CA LYS A 282 -0.82 -31.57 8.06
C LYS A 282 -0.08 -31.85 6.77
N LYS A 283 1.18 -31.42 6.71
CA LYS A 283 2.07 -31.65 5.55
C LYS A 283 1.47 -31.15 4.22
N TYR A 284 0.74 -30.04 4.25
CA TYR A 284 0.03 -29.50 3.09
C TYR A 284 0.98 -28.85 2.06
N PHE A 285 1.85 -27.95 2.51
CA PHE A 285 2.74 -27.22 1.60
C PHE A 285 4.14 -27.87 1.52
N PRO A 286 4.76 -27.97 0.34
CA PRO A 286 6.16 -28.38 0.23
C PRO A 286 7.07 -27.35 0.93
N ASN A 287 7.98 -27.84 1.77
CA ASN A 287 9.05 -27.04 2.34
C ASN A 287 10.32 -27.25 1.53
N TYR A 288 10.73 -26.24 0.76
CA TYR A 288 11.92 -26.33 -0.08
C TYR A 288 13.21 -26.22 0.75
N SER A 289 14.27 -26.83 0.22
CA SER A 289 15.61 -26.88 0.81
C SER A 289 16.24 -25.49 0.94
N ASP A 290 16.99 -25.28 2.02
CA ASP A 290 17.74 -24.04 2.26
C ASP A 290 18.79 -23.73 1.18
N LYS A 291 19.14 -24.71 0.33
CA LYS A 291 19.93 -24.47 -0.90
C LYS A 291 19.31 -23.43 -1.84
N HIS A 292 18.00 -23.26 -1.78
CA HIS A 292 17.26 -22.30 -2.58
C HIS A 292 16.84 -21.05 -1.80
N LYS A 293 17.10 -20.97 -0.49
CA LYS A 293 16.74 -19.82 0.35
C LYS A 293 17.90 -18.88 0.56
N GLY A 294 17.64 -17.65 0.99
CA GLY A 294 18.66 -16.76 1.52
C GLY A 294 18.07 -15.49 2.10
N PHE A 295 18.96 -14.62 2.57
CA PHE A 295 18.58 -13.36 3.20
C PHE A 295 18.10 -12.34 2.18
N ILE A 296 16.99 -11.68 2.51
CA ILE A 296 16.36 -10.61 1.73
C ILE A 296 16.25 -11.02 0.24
N PRO A 297 15.56 -12.12 -0.07
CA PRO A 297 15.48 -12.61 -1.44
C PRO A 297 14.63 -11.65 -2.28
N ARG A 298 15.23 -11.07 -3.32
CA ARG A 298 14.57 -10.14 -4.25
C ARG A 298 14.08 -10.84 -5.51
N MET A 299 14.82 -11.86 -5.97
CA MET A 299 14.58 -12.56 -7.23
C MET A 299 13.68 -13.80 -7.01
N VAL A 300 12.41 -13.55 -6.68
CA VAL A 300 11.42 -14.57 -6.30
C VAL A 300 10.32 -14.65 -7.37
N ALA A 301 10.31 -15.72 -8.16
CA ALA A 301 9.27 -15.97 -9.15
C ALA A 301 9.14 -17.45 -9.50
N THR A 302 7.95 -17.82 -9.97
CA THR A 302 7.61 -19.11 -10.58
C THR A 302 7.46 -19.03 -12.09
N SER A 303 7.08 -17.87 -12.63
CA SER A 303 6.90 -17.66 -14.07
C SER A 303 8.26 -17.67 -14.81
N PRO A 304 8.40 -18.47 -15.89
CA PRO A 304 9.62 -18.48 -16.70
C PRO A 304 10.03 -17.09 -17.22
N THR A 305 9.06 -16.26 -17.63
CA THR A 305 9.30 -14.92 -18.15
C THR A 305 9.96 -14.01 -17.11
N ALA A 306 9.42 -13.98 -15.89
CA ALA A 306 9.99 -13.18 -14.81
C ALA A 306 11.41 -13.67 -14.43
N ILE A 307 11.65 -14.98 -14.47
CA ILE A 307 12.97 -15.58 -14.22
C ILE A 307 13.97 -15.17 -15.29
N ASP A 308 13.58 -15.16 -16.56
CA ASP A 308 14.43 -14.71 -17.65
C ASP A 308 14.79 -13.22 -17.53
N HIS A 309 13.83 -12.37 -17.15
CA HIS A 309 14.08 -10.96 -16.87
C HIS A 309 15.06 -10.76 -15.71
N TYR A 310 14.87 -11.46 -14.60
CA TYR A 310 15.80 -11.43 -13.47
C TYR A 310 17.23 -11.75 -13.89
N LYS A 311 17.39 -12.81 -14.70
CA LYS A 311 18.71 -13.23 -15.20
C LYS A 311 19.34 -12.19 -16.11
N ALA A 312 18.56 -11.64 -17.04
CA ALA A 312 19.02 -10.60 -17.96
C ALA A 312 19.49 -9.34 -17.20
N LEU A 313 18.71 -8.88 -16.22
CA LEU A 313 19.01 -7.69 -15.41
C LEU A 313 20.23 -7.82 -14.51
N THR A 314 20.63 -9.04 -14.17
CA THR A 314 21.73 -9.32 -13.23
C THR A 314 22.94 -9.97 -13.88
N GLY A 315 22.90 -10.22 -15.19
CA GLY A 315 23.97 -10.90 -15.92
C GLY A 315 24.09 -12.39 -15.60
N ILE A 316 23.07 -13.02 -14.98
CA ILE A 316 23.08 -14.47 -14.74
C ILE A 316 22.87 -15.18 -16.08
N PRO A 317 23.69 -16.20 -16.44
CA PRO A 317 23.51 -16.92 -17.70
C PRO A 317 22.12 -17.53 -17.82
N LYS A 318 21.47 -17.39 -19.00
CA LYS A 318 20.09 -17.85 -19.24
C LYS A 318 19.86 -19.32 -18.86
N LYS A 319 20.83 -20.20 -19.17
CA LYS A 319 20.77 -21.64 -18.86
C LYS A 319 21.05 -21.99 -17.38
N SER A 320 21.42 -21.02 -16.56
CA SER A 320 21.77 -21.24 -15.17
C SER A 320 20.55 -21.58 -14.33
N THR A 321 20.65 -22.66 -13.56
CA THR A 321 19.62 -23.11 -12.61
C THR A 321 20.05 -22.94 -11.15
N ARG A 322 21.21 -22.33 -10.89
CA ARG A 322 21.72 -22.12 -9.53
C ARG A 322 20.91 -21.05 -8.80
N ARG A 323 20.99 -21.04 -7.47
CA ARG A 323 20.55 -19.91 -6.66
C ARG A 323 21.36 -18.65 -7.05
N PRO A 324 20.71 -17.49 -7.19
CA PRO A 324 21.41 -16.20 -7.26
C PRO A 324 22.36 -16.03 -6.08
N THR A 325 23.49 -15.38 -6.31
CA THR A 325 24.39 -14.97 -5.24
C THR A 325 23.80 -13.77 -4.50
N PHE A 326 24.29 -13.51 -3.28
CA PHE A 326 23.83 -12.34 -2.54
C PHE A 326 24.16 -11.02 -3.25
N LEU A 327 25.29 -10.95 -3.98
CA LEU A 327 25.65 -9.76 -4.74
C LEU A 327 24.75 -9.55 -5.95
N GLU A 328 24.38 -10.61 -6.69
CA GLU A 328 23.39 -10.51 -7.79
C GLU A 328 22.01 -10.08 -7.27
N ASN A 329 21.63 -10.58 -6.09
CA ASN A 329 20.40 -10.19 -5.41
C ASN A 329 20.39 -8.70 -5.04
N LEU A 330 21.49 -8.19 -4.46
CA LEU A 330 21.63 -6.77 -4.17
C LEU A 330 21.72 -5.94 -5.45
N HIS A 331 22.41 -6.44 -6.49
CA HIS A 331 22.49 -5.77 -7.78
C HIS A 331 21.08 -5.52 -8.34
N PHE A 332 20.22 -6.54 -8.39
CA PHE A 332 18.82 -6.37 -8.80
C PHE A 332 18.08 -5.32 -7.96
N MET A 333 18.26 -5.34 -6.63
CA MET A 333 17.61 -4.38 -5.74
C MET A 333 18.00 -2.93 -6.08
N PHE A 334 19.29 -2.66 -6.22
CA PHE A 334 19.78 -1.30 -6.44
C PHE A 334 19.63 -0.85 -7.90
N SER A 335 19.88 -1.73 -8.88
CA SER A 335 19.81 -1.36 -10.30
C SER A 335 18.38 -1.27 -10.80
N TYR A 336 17.55 -2.28 -10.51
CA TYR A 336 16.18 -2.33 -11.01
C TYR A 336 15.19 -1.69 -10.03
N GLN A 337 15.13 -2.15 -8.78
CA GLN A 337 14.02 -1.73 -7.90
C GLN A 337 14.17 -0.28 -7.43
N PHE A 338 15.34 0.10 -6.91
CA PHE A 338 15.60 1.48 -6.47
C PHE A 338 16.05 2.39 -7.61
N GLY A 339 16.89 1.89 -8.53
CA GLY A 339 17.40 2.65 -9.66
C GLY A 339 16.35 2.87 -10.74
N TYR A 340 16.07 1.84 -11.54
CA TYR A 340 15.16 1.96 -12.68
C TYR A 340 13.72 2.25 -12.25
N MET A 341 13.10 1.41 -11.42
CA MET A 341 11.68 1.53 -11.12
C MET A 341 11.40 2.77 -10.26
N TYR A 342 11.91 2.83 -9.03
CA TYR A 342 11.67 3.99 -8.17
C TYR A 342 12.25 5.29 -8.75
N GLY A 343 13.50 5.25 -9.22
CA GLY A 343 14.17 6.45 -9.75
C GLY A 343 13.48 7.02 -10.99
N ARG A 344 12.99 6.18 -11.92
CA ARG A 344 12.27 6.66 -13.11
C ARG A 344 10.95 7.34 -12.74
N TYR A 345 10.16 6.76 -11.85
CA TYR A 345 8.93 7.40 -11.37
C TYR A 345 9.21 8.67 -10.57
N PHE A 346 10.28 8.71 -9.77
CA PHE A 346 10.72 9.94 -9.13
C PHE A 346 11.04 11.04 -10.15
N MET A 347 11.71 10.68 -11.25
CA MET A 347 12.02 11.61 -12.34
C MET A 347 10.77 12.01 -13.15
N TRP A 348 9.79 11.11 -13.35
CA TRP A 348 8.50 11.47 -13.95
C TRP A 348 7.81 12.61 -13.22
N ASN A 349 7.87 12.59 -11.89
CA ASN A 349 7.19 13.56 -11.05
C ASN A 349 7.93 14.91 -10.97
N PHE A 350 9.26 14.95 -11.14
CA PHE A 350 10.06 16.16 -10.89
C PHE A 350 10.93 16.65 -12.05
N VAL A 351 10.96 15.92 -13.17
CA VAL A 351 11.67 16.30 -14.41
C VAL A 351 10.77 16.22 -15.63
N GLY A 352 9.95 15.18 -15.74
CA GLY A 352 8.99 14.99 -16.83
C GLY A 352 8.95 13.54 -17.31
N ARG A 353 8.01 13.23 -18.21
CA ARG A 353 7.63 11.88 -18.63
C ARG A 353 7.69 11.77 -20.16
N GLN A 354 8.20 10.64 -20.66
CA GLN A 354 8.36 10.41 -22.11
C GLN A 354 7.02 10.15 -22.80
N ASN A 355 6.21 9.25 -22.22
CA ASN A 355 4.90 8.82 -22.70
C ASN A 355 4.15 8.04 -21.63
N ASP A 356 2.91 7.67 -21.92
CA ASP A 356 2.02 6.94 -21.03
C ASP A 356 2.18 5.40 -21.06
N GLU A 357 3.13 4.88 -21.83
CA GLU A 357 3.40 3.45 -21.94
C GLU A 357 4.31 2.90 -20.83
N GLN A 358 4.12 1.63 -20.46
CA GLN A 358 4.99 0.97 -19.49
C GLN A 358 6.37 0.68 -20.11
N GLY A 359 7.43 1.15 -19.44
CA GLY A 359 8.80 1.00 -19.93
C GLY A 359 9.38 -0.39 -19.69
N HIS A 360 10.12 -0.92 -20.68
CA HIS A 360 10.77 -2.23 -20.61
C HIS A 360 12.30 -2.13 -20.71
N LEU A 361 12.90 -1.09 -20.10
CA LEU A 361 14.32 -0.69 -20.25
C LEU A 361 14.75 -0.35 -21.68
N ASP A 362 13.79 -0.22 -22.59
CA ASP A 362 13.99 0.31 -23.91
C ASP A 362 14.01 1.85 -23.89
N ILE A 363 14.44 2.44 -25.01
CA ILE A 363 14.54 3.90 -25.15
C ILE A 363 13.22 4.55 -25.59
N HIS A 364 12.22 3.77 -25.94
CA HIS A 364 10.98 4.24 -26.56
C HIS A 364 9.88 4.49 -25.54
N ASN A 365 9.83 3.69 -24.48
CA ASN A 365 8.67 3.62 -23.60
C ASN A 365 9.01 3.83 -22.14
N GLY A 366 8.13 4.59 -21.49
CA GLY A 366 8.08 4.76 -20.07
C GLY A 366 9.28 5.49 -19.44
N ASN A 367 10.19 6.09 -20.21
CA ASN A 367 11.30 6.82 -19.62
C ASN A 367 10.87 8.19 -19.07
N TRP A 368 11.75 8.84 -18.30
CA TRP A 368 11.58 10.25 -17.96
C TRP A 368 12.14 11.12 -19.09
N MET A 369 11.71 12.37 -19.18
CA MET A 369 12.18 13.31 -20.19
C MET A 369 12.25 14.72 -19.60
N SER A 370 13.30 15.47 -19.93
CA SER A 370 13.50 16.81 -19.37
C SER A 370 12.93 17.95 -20.21
N GLY A 371 12.88 17.80 -21.54
CA GLY A 371 12.64 18.90 -22.46
C GLY A 371 13.93 19.65 -22.85
N ILE A 372 15.09 19.17 -22.40
CA ILE A 372 16.39 19.75 -22.74
C ILE A 372 17.05 18.85 -23.81
N PRO A 373 17.13 19.29 -25.09
CA PRO A 373 17.42 18.40 -26.21
C PRO A 373 18.73 17.60 -26.09
N PHE A 374 19.80 18.20 -25.57
CA PHE A 374 21.09 17.50 -25.45
C PHE A 374 21.10 16.46 -24.32
N ILE A 375 20.30 16.67 -23.27
CA ILE A 375 20.15 15.72 -22.16
C ILE A 375 19.31 14.56 -22.64
N ASP A 376 18.13 14.83 -23.17
CA ASP A 376 17.19 13.79 -23.63
C ASP A 376 17.82 12.94 -24.75
N LYS A 377 18.59 13.55 -25.66
CA LYS A 377 19.31 12.82 -26.72
C LYS A 377 20.31 11.79 -26.19
N SER A 378 20.89 12.00 -25.00
CA SER A 378 21.95 11.12 -24.47
C SER A 378 21.46 9.74 -24.04
N PHE A 379 20.16 9.59 -23.73
CA PHE A 379 19.58 8.31 -23.29
C PHE A 379 18.29 7.91 -24.03
N LEU A 380 17.59 8.84 -24.70
CA LEU A 380 16.41 8.54 -25.55
C LEU A 380 16.72 8.58 -27.06
N GLY A 381 17.92 8.99 -27.44
CA GLY A 381 18.23 9.30 -28.84
C GLY A 381 17.56 10.59 -29.33
N PRO A 382 17.72 10.94 -30.63
CA PRO A 382 17.24 12.20 -31.18
C PRO A 382 15.74 12.42 -30.95
N GLN A 383 15.39 13.54 -30.32
CA GLN A 383 13.99 13.94 -30.06
C GLN A 383 13.45 14.88 -31.15
N THR A 384 14.00 14.79 -32.36
CA THR A 384 13.65 15.61 -33.53
C THR A 384 13.10 14.72 -34.63
N ASN A 385 12.13 15.20 -35.41
CA ASN A 385 11.46 14.43 -36.47
C ASN A 385 10.79 13.15 -35.95
N LEU A 386 10.17 13.24 -34.77
CA LEU A 386 9.38 12.15 -34.21
C LEU A 386 8.07 11.96 -35.01
N PRO A 387 7.56 10.73 -35.14
CA PRO A 387 6.20 10.48 -35.61
C PRO A 387 5.17 11.30 -34.82
N GLU A 388 4.10 11.74 -35.49
CA GLU A 388 3.07 12.59 -34.87
C GLU A 388 2.42 11.95 -33.64
N GLU A 389 2.22 10.62 -33.65
CA GLU A 389 1.67 9.87 -32.51
C GLU A 389 2.56 9.97 -31.25
N ILE A 390 3.89 9.91 -31.42
CA ILE A 390 4.85 10.02 -30.32
C ILE A 390 4.99 11.48 -29.87
N LYS A 391 5.05 12.41 -30.83
CA LYS A 391 5.22 13.83 -30.57
C LYS A 391 4.02 14.43 -29.83
N ASN A 392 2.81 13.99 -30.18
CA ASN A 392 1.55 14.46 -29.60
C ASN A 392 0.96 13.47 -28.59
N ASN A 393 1.74 12.49 -28.11
CA ASN A 393 1.33 11.66 -27.00
C ASN A 393 1.06 12.55 -25.78
N LYS A 394 -0.13 12.46 -25.19
CA LYS A 394 -0.54 13.32 -24.08
C LYS A 394 0.32 13.15 -22.83
N GLY A 395 0.84 11.95 -22.58
CA GLY A 395 1.75 11.67 -21.47
C GLY A 395 3.19 12.16 -21.68
N ARG A 396 3.45 12.92 -22.76
CA ARG A 396 4.77 13.47 -23.09
C ARG A 396 4.96 14.84 -22.43
N ASN A 397 5.44 14.83 -21.19
CA ASN A 397 5.51 16.01 -20.32
C ASN A 397 6.94 16.44 -20.01
N THR A 398 7.22 17.75 -19.96
CA THR A 398 8.58 18.29 -19.70
C THR A 398 8.56 19.42 -18.67
N TYR A 399 9.33 19.28 -17.59
CA TYR A 399 9.44 20.30 -16.52
C TYR A 399 10.83 20.94 -16.41
N TYR A 400 11.75 20.60 -17.32
CA TYR A 400 13.07 21.24 -17.44
C TYR A 400 13.92 21.20 -16.16
N PHE A 401 13.78 20.14 -15.35
CA PHE A 401 14.40 19.98 -14.03
C PHE A 401 14.03 21.03 -12.98
N LEU A 402 13.11 21.97 -13.26
CA LEU A 402 12.78 23.06 -12.34
C LEU A 402 12.27 22.55 -10.98
N PRO A 403 11.32 21.59 -10.92
CA PRO A 403 10.87 21.03 -9.64
C PRO A 403 12.01 20.30 -8.90
N LEU A 404 12.79 19.49 -9.62
CA LEU A 404 13.91 18.73 -9.03
C LEU A 404 14.96 19.66 -8.42
N ILE A 405 15.42 20.67 -9.18
CA ILE A 405 16.45 21.60 -8.73
C ILE A 405 15.96 22.37 -7.49
N LEU A 406 14.73 22.88 -7.52
CA LEU A 406 14.17 23.62 -6.39
C LEU A 406 14.03 22.73 -5.14
N GLY A 407 13.60 21.48 -5.30
CA GLY A 407 13.55 20.50 -4.23
C GLY A 407 14.93 20.17 -3.65
N LEU A 408 15.95 19.99 -4.49
CA LEU A 408 17.33 19.78 -4.03
C LEU A 408 17.88 20.99 -3.26
N ILE A 409 17.59 22.22 -3.71
CA ILE A 409 17.93 23.43 -2.95
C ILE A 409 17.29 23.37 -1.55
N GLY A 410 16.01 22.98 -1.45
CA GLY A 410 15.32 22.82 -0.18
C GLY A 410 15.90 21.72 0.72
N VAL A 411 16.30 20.59 0.15
CA VAL A 411 17.00 19.49 0.85
C VAL A 411 18.28 20.03 1.51
N PHE A 412 19.15 20.67 0.74
CA PHE A 412 20.42 21.18 1.26
C PHE A 412 20.23 22.35 2.24
N TYR A 413 19.25 23.21 1.98
CA TYR A 413 18.88 24.30 2.88
C TYR A 413 18.43 23.77 4.24
N GLN A 414 17.53 22.79 4.28
CA GLN A 414 17.05 22.20 5.53
C GLN A 414 18.15 21.42 6.25
N LEU A 415 18.94 20.61 5.54
CA LEU A 415 20.05 19.86 6.12
C LEU A 415 21.04 20.80 6.85
N LYS A 416 21.32 21.97 6.27
CA LYS A 416 22.21 22.97 6.88
C LYS A 416 21.57 23.70 8.07
N LYS A 417 20.28 24.03 7.98
CA LYS A 417 19.57 24.86 8.97
C LYS A 417 19.02 24.08 10.16
N ASP A 418 18.49 22.90 9.91
CA ASP A 418 17.79 22.07 10.89
C ASP A 418 17.98 20.57 10.56
N PRO A 419 19.16 20.01 10.89
CA PRO A 419 19.50 18.62 10.55
C PRO A 419 18.59 17.59 11.24
N ASN A 420 18.00 17.94 12.39
CA ASN A 420 17.11 17.04 13.13
C ASN A 420 15.78 16.89 12.40
N ASN A 421 15.13 18.00 12.03
CA ASN A 421 13.89 17.94 11.25
C ASN A 421 14.13 17.53 9.79
N PHE A 422 15.32 17.76 9.25
CA PHE A 422 15.74 17.13 8.01
C PHE A 422 15.72 15.61 8.12
N TYR A 423 16.28 15.04 9.19
CA TYR A 423 16.27 13.58 9.39
C TYR A 423 14.84 13.03 9.55
N VAL A 424 13.94 13.77 10.20
CA VAL A 424 12.51 13.42 10.28
C VAL A 424 11.90 13.32 8.88
N LEU A 425 12.10 14.32 8.02
CA LEU A 425 11.60 14.27 6.64
C LEU A 425 12.32 13.19 5.80
N LEU A 426 13.63 12.99 5.99
CA LEU A 426 14.37 11.93 5.32
C LEU A 426 13.82 10.54 5.67
N LEU A 427 13.48 10.30 6.94
CA LEU A 427 12.81 9.08 7.36
C LEU A 427 11.44 8.94 6.71
N PHE A 428 10.66 10.02 6.69
CA PHE A 428 9.34 10.00 6.03
C PHE A 428 9.49 9.64 4.54
N PHE A 429 10.41 10.30 3.83
CA PHE A 429 10.74 10.03 2.42
C PHE A 429 11.17 8.58 2.20
N ALA A 430 12.11 8.08 3.02
CA ALA A 430 12.65 6.73 2.87
C ALA A 430 11.60 5.65 3.17
N PHE A 431 10.79 5.82 4.23
CA PHE A 431 9.75 4.86 4.59
C PHE A 431 8.61 4.83 3.58
N THR A 432 8.27 5.96 2.97
CA THR A 432 7.19 6.07 1.98
C THR A 432 7.63 5.97 0.53
N GLY A 433 8.90 5.60 0.30
CA GLY A 433 9.44 5.28 -1.02
C GLY A 433 10.21 3.96 -0.96
N LEU A 434 11.51 4.05 -0.65
CA LEU A 434 12.44 2.91 -0.69
C LEU A 434 12.01 1.73 0.20
N ALA A 435 11.48 1.98 1.40
CA ALA A 435 11.06 0.89 2.30
C ALA A 435 9.82 0.14 1.78
N ILE A 436 8.92 0.81 1.05
CA ILE A 436 7.78 0.17 0.40
C ILE A 436 8.27 -0.74 -0.72
N ILE A 437 9.18 -0.26 -1.56
CA ILE A 437 9.77 -1.06 -2.63
C ILE A 437 10.55 -2.25 -2.06
N PHE A 438 11.25 -2.04 -0.95
CA PHE A 438 11.87 -3.12 -0.19
C PHE A 438 10.81 -4.13 0.28
N TYR A 439 9.74 -3.69 0.92
CA TYR A 439 8.72 -4.57 1.49
C TYR A 439 7.92 -5.34 0.44
N THR A 440 7.47 -4.66 -0.62
CA THR A 440 6.61 -5.22 -1.68
C THR A 440 7.37 -6.09 -2.67
N ASN A 441 8.68 -5.90 -2.78
CA ASN A 441 9.56 -6.65 -3.67
C ASN A 441 9.02 -6.78 -5.11
N PRO A 442 8.78 -5.65 -5.81
CA PRO A 442 8.20 -5.66 -7.15
C PRO A 442 9.09 -6.44 -8.12
N LYS A 443 8.45 -7.27 -8.95
CA LYS A 443 9.11 -8.09 -9.97
C LYS A 443 9.38 -7.26 -11.23
N PRO A 444 10.31 -7.69 -12.09
CA PRO A 444 10.58 -6.98 -13.33
C PRO A 444 9.42 -7.12 -14.32
N PHE A 445 8.95 -5.98 -14.82
CA PHE A 445 7.93 -5.86 -15.87
C PHE A 445 6.61 -6.59 -15.52
N GLU A 446 6.08 -6.30 -14.32
CA GLU A 446 4.71 -6.72 -13.98
C GLU A 446 3.70 -6.06 -14.93
N PRO A 447 2.50 -6.63 -15.15
CA PRO A 447 1.50 -6.06 -16.06
C PRO A 447 1.09 -4.61 -15.75
N ARG A 448 1.22 -4.21 -14.49
CA ARG A 448 1.09 -2.82 -14.03
C ARG A 448 2.10 -2.57 -12.93
N GLU A 449 2.96 -1.59 -13.13
CA GLU A 449 3.80 -1.05 -12.07
C GLU A 449 2.98 -0.15 -11.13
N ARG A 450 3.35 -0.13 -9.84
CA ARG A 450 2.54 0.50 -8.77
C ARG A 450 3.24 1.73 -8.20
N ASP A 451 3.46 2.72 -9.05
CA ASP A 451 4.06 4.00 -8.69
C ASP A 451 3.22 4.78 -7.66
N TYR A 452 1.90 4.63 -7.70
CA TYR A 452 0.97 5.13 -6.69
C TYR A 452 1.30 4.66 -5.26
N ALA A 453 2.03 3.55 -5.09
CA ALA A 453 2.43 3.07 -3.76
C ALA A 453 3.53 3.93 -3.13
N VAL A 454 4.30 4.69 -3.92
CA VAL A 454 5.44 5.50 -3.43
C VAL A 454 5.18 7.01 -3.44
N VAL A 455 3.95 7.45 -3.74
CA VAL A 455 3.58 8.88 -3.79
C VAL A 455 3.80 9.61 -2.47
N GLY A 456 3.81 8.90 -1.33
CA GLY A 456 4.17 9.48 -0.04
C GLY A 456 5.60 10.06 -0.03
N SER A 457 6.53 9.46 -0.76
CA SER A 457 7.88 10.03 -0.91
C SER A 457 7.89 11.28 -1.79
N PHE A 458 7.04 11.34 -2.81
CA PHE A 458 6.89 12.51 -3.69
C PHE A 458 6.26 13.68 -2.92
N TYR A 459 5.30 13.39 -2.04
CA TYR A 459 4.76 14.36 -1.08
C TYR A 459 5.86 14.99 -0.22
N VAL A 460 6.75 14.17 0.34
CA VAL A 460 7.87 14.69 1.15
C VAL A 460 8.84 15.51 0.31
N PHE A 461 9.13 15.09 -0.93
CA PHE A 461 9.97 15.88 -1.83
C PHE A 461 9.34 17.23 -2.18
N ALA A 462 8.01 17.30 -2.32
CA ALA A 462 7.30 18.55 -2.53
C ALA A 462 7.36 19.51 -1.34
N ILE A 463 7.48 19.00 -0.10
CA ILE A 463 7.83 19.83 1.06
C ILE A 463 9.20 20.49 0.86
N TRP A 464 10.20 19.74 0.37
CA TRP A 464 11.51 20.31 0.05
C TRP A 464 11.45 21.32 -1.10
N ILE A 465 10.60 21.13 -2.12
CA ILE A 465 10.35 22.15 -3.15
C ILE A 465 9.92 23.48 -2.50
N GLY A 466 8.95 23.44 -1.58
CA GLY A 466 8.53 24.62 -0.82
C GLY A 466 9.68 25.22 0.02
N LEU A 467 10.49 24.40 0.68
CA LEU A 467 11.68 24.88 1.41
C LEU A 467 12.74 25.50 0.50
N GLY A 468 12.80 25.12 -0.79
CA GLY A 468 13.62 25.76 -1.80
C GLY A 468 13.27 27.24 -2.00
N ILE A 469 11.98 27.57 -2.06
CA ILE A 469 11.48 28.96 -2.11
C ILE A 469 11.90 29.73 -0.87
N SER A 470 11.76 29.12 0.31
CA SER A 470 12.21 29.72 1.58
C SER A 470 13.72 30.01 1.58
N SER A 471 14.53 29.10 1.03
CA SER A 471 15.98 29.28 0.89
C SER A 471 16.34 30.48 0.00
N ILE A 472 15.65 30.62 -1.14
CA ILE A 472 15.88 31.73 -2.07
C ILE A 472 15.46 33.05 -1.44
N PHE A 473 14.28 33.09 -0.81
CA PHE A 473 13.81 34.26 -0.07
C PHE A 473 14.84 34.68 0.99
N GLU A 474 15.29 33.74 1.82
CA GLU A 474 16.24 34.07 2.87
C GLU A 474 17.59 34.56 2.35
N SER A 475 18.05 34.05 1.21
CA SER A 475 19.32 34.48 0.60
C SER A 475 19.25 35.89 0.00
N LEU A 476 18.03 36.38 -0.30
CA LEU A 476 17.80 37.66 -0.98
C LEU A 476 17.16 38.73 -0.10
N LYS A 477 16.52 38.35 1.03
CA LYS A 477 15.76 39.27 1.91
C LYS A 477 16.62 40.42 2.44
N ASP A 478 17.92 40.21 2.65
CA ASP A 478 18.83 41.22 3.21
C ASP A 478 19.46 42.11 2.13
N LYS A 479 19.32 41.73 0.84
CA LYS A 479 19.88 42.46 -0.31
C LYS A 479 18.84 43.33 -1.03
N LEU A 480 17.56 43.02 -0.85
CA LEU A 480 16.43 43.61 -1.55
C LEU A 480 15.31 43.92 -0.55
N ASN A 481 14.25 44.62 -0.96
CA ASN A 481 13.09 44.84 -0.09
C ASN A 481 12.43 43.49 0.30
N PRO A 482 12.38 43.13 1.60
CA PRO A 482 11.92 41.80 2.01
C PRO A 482 10.50 41.46 1.55
N LYS A 483 9.59 42.42 1.54
CA LYS A 483 8.19 42.19 1.13
C LYS A 483 8.11 41.92 -0.37
N ILE A 484 8.80 42.71 -1.18
CA ILE A 484 8.86 42.52 -2.63
C ILE A 484 9.54 41.18 -2.94
N THR A 485 10.66 40.87 -2.29
CA THR A 485 11.36 39.59 -2.45
C THR A 485 10.45 38.40 -2.13
N ALA A 486 9.71 38.45 -1.01
CA ALA A 486 8.79 37.37 -0.63
C ALA A 486 7.72 37.13 -1.70
N ILE A 487 7.10 38.20 -2.22
CA ILE A 487 6.07 38.12 -3.27
C ILE A 487 6.69 37.60 -4.57
N SER A 488 7.78 38.20 -5.03
CA SER A 488 8.41 37.86 -6.31
C SER A 488 8.92 36.43 -6.35
N VAL A 489 9.62 35.97 -5.29
CA VAL A 489 10.13 34.60 -5.23
C VAL A 489 8.98 33.59 -5.18
N SER A 490 7.90 33.90 -4.47
CA SER A 490 6.70 33.05 -4.43
C SER A 490 6.03 32.97 -5.81
N LEU A 491 5.82 34.11 -6.48
CA LEU A 491 5.17 34.16 -7.79
C LEU A 491 6.00 33.47 -8.88
N ILE A 492 7.32 33.74 -8.91
CA ILE A 492 8.23 33.06 -9.84
C ILE A 492 8.26 31.56 -9.54
N GLY A 493 8.31 31.17 -8.26
CA GLY A 493 8.22 29.78 -7.84
C GLY A 493 6.96 29.08 -8.33
N LEU A 494 5.80 29.75 -8.22
CA LEU A 494 4.51 29.23 -8.69
C LEU A 494 4.49 29.04 -10.21
N LEU A 495 5.01 30.01 -10.96
CA LEU A 495 5.07 29.92 -12.42
C LEU A 495 6.08 28.87 -12.90
N ALA A 496 7.23 28.79 -12.26
CA ALA A 496 8.33 27.92 -12.68
C ALA A 496 8.11 26.44 -12.34
N VAL A 497 7.30 26.12 -11.33
CA VAL A 497 7.11 24.74 -10.88
C VAL A 497 5.66 24.28 -11.04
N PRO A 498 4.70 24.62 -10.15
CA PRO A 498 3.37 24.06 -10.24
C PRO A 498 2.59 24.50 -11.49
N ALA A 499 2.80 25.72 -12.02
CA ALA A 499 2.10 26.12 -13.25
C ALA A 499 2.55 25.33 -14.48
N ILE A 500 3.86 25.06 -14.61
CA ILE A 500 4.39 24.22 -15.70
C ILE A 500 3.92 22.77 -15.52
N MET A 501 4.02 22.21 -14.31
CA MET A 501 3.54 20.85 -14.05
C MET A 501 2.04 20.72 -14.33
N GLY A 502 1.24 21.69 -13.86
CA GLY A 502 -0.19 21.72 -14.08
C GLY A 502 -0.58 21.88 -15.55
N PHE A 503 0.16 22.70 -16.32
CA PHE A 503 -0.07 22.88 -17.75
C PHE A 503 0.28 21.62 -18.55
N GLN A 504 1.44 21.01 -18.29
CA GLN A 504 1.88 19.81 -19.00
C GLN A 504 0.99 18.61 -18.69
N ASN A 505 0.55 18.45 -17.44
CA ASN A 505 -0.20 17.27 -17.00
C ASN A 505 -1.73 17.44 -17.10
N TRP A 506 -2.24 18.50 -17.72
CA TRP A 506 -3.69 18.76 -17.68
C TRP A 506 -4.47 17.78 -18.57
N ASP A 507 -3.99 17.56 -19.79
CA ASP A 507 -4.73 16.85 -20.84
C ASP A 507 -4.59 15.32 -20.78
N ASP A 508 -3.56 14.79 -20.12
CA ASP A 508 -3.38 13.36 -19.84
C ASP A 508 -4.07 12.90 -18.54
N HIS A 509 -4.25 13.81 -17.58
CA HIS A 509 -4.95 13.55 -16.32
C HIS A 509 -6.45 13.87 -16.35
N ASP A 510 -6.93 14.58 -17.37
CA ASP A 510 -8.37 14.72 -17.59
C ASP A 510 -9.01 13.35 -17.95
N ARG A 511 -9.96 12.92 -17.13
CA ARG A 511 -10.72 11.67 -17.33
C ARG A 511 -12.17 11.90 -17.79
N SER A 512 -12.58 13.15 -18.04
CA SER A 512 -13.98 13.53 -18.32
C SER A 512 -14.61 12.74 -19.47
N ASN A 513 -13.82 12.30 -20.45
CA ASN A 513 -14.29 11.55 -21.61
C ASN A 513 -13.74 10.11 -21.68
N LYS A 514 -13.31 9.52 -20.56
CA LYS A 514 -12.78 8.14 -20.52
C LYS A 514 -13.89 7.12 -20.25
N TYR A 515 -14.57 6.68 -21.31
CA TYR A 515 -15.70 5.73 -21.24
C TYR A 515 -15.34 4.29 -21.62
N THR A 516 -14.09 4.00 -21.99
CA THR A 516 -13.70 2.69 -22.55
C THR A 516 -14.08 1.50 -21.68
N ALA A 517 -13.84 1.57 -20.36
CA ALA A 517 -14.16 0.47 -19.45
C ALA A 517 -15.68 0.25 -19.33
N HIS A 518 -16.45 1.34 -19.27
CA HIS A 518 -17.92 1.31 -19.22
C HIS A 518 -18.51 0.76 -20.52
N LEU A 519 -18.11 1.29 -21.68
CA LEU A 519 -18.61 0.88 -23.00
C LEU A 519 -18.21 -0.56 -23.35
N ASN A 520 -17.01 -1.00 -22.96
CA ASN A 520 -16.58 -2.38 -23.16
C ASN A 520 -17.45 -3.35 -22.34
N ALA A 521 -17.68 -3.04 -21.07
CA ALA A 521 -18.57 -3.82 -20.21
C ALA A 521 -20.00 -3.86 -20.76
N GLN A 522 -20.51 -2.73 -21.26
CA GLN A 522 -21.81 -2.67 -21.90
C GLN A 522 -21.86 -3.56 -23.15
N ALA A 523 -20.85 -3.51 -24.01
CA ALA A 523 -20.77 -4.33 -25.22
C ALA A 523 -20.74 -5.84 -24.89
N TYR A 524 -20.03 -6.25 -23.83
CA TYR A 524 -20.05 -7.64 -23.36
C TYR A 524 -21.45 -8.07 -22.94
N LEU A 525 -22.13 -7.27 -22.11
CA LEU A 525 -23.48 -7.59 -21.65
C LEU A 525 -24.46 -7.61 -22.82
N ASP A 526 -24.41 -6.64 -23.74
CA ASP A 526 -25.31 -6.55 -24.90
C ASP A 526 -25.13 -7.69 -25.89
N SER A 527 -23.92 -8.27 -25.98
CA SER A 527 -23.64 -9.42 -26.83
C SER A 527 -24.23 -10.74 -26.31
N CYS A 528 -24.72 -10.78 -25.06
CA CYS A 528 -25.24 -11.97 -24.43
C CYS A 528 -26.76 -12.11 -24.61
N ASP A 529 -27.22 -13.33 -24.88
CA ASP A 529 -28.64 -13.70 -24.82
C ASP A 529 -29.24 -13.43 -23.42
N GLN A 530 -30.58 -13.38 -23.35
CA GLN A 530 -31.29 -13.24 -22.09
C GLN A 530 -30.95 -14.41 -21.14
N ASP A 531 -30.75 -14.10 -19.85
CA ASP A 531 -30.43 -15.08 -18.79
C ASP A 531 -29.11 -15.86 -18.99
N ALA A 532 -28.19 -15.33 -19.82
CA ALA A 532 -26.91 -15.95 -20.08
C ALA A 532 -25.97 -16.00 -18.85
N ILE A 533 -25.03 -16.95 -18.90
CA ILE A 533 -23.88 -17.02 -17.99
C ILE A 533 -22.65 -16.55 -18.75
N LEU A 534 -22.02 -15.47 -18.27
CA LEU A 534 -20.83 -14.86 -18.87
C LEU A 534 -19.60 -15.21 -18.02
N PHE A 535 -18.62 -15.88 -18.63
CA PHE A 535 -17.35 -16.19 -17.97
C PHE A 535 -16.30 -15.13 -18.27
N THR A 536 -15.68 -14.60 -17.22
CA THR A 536 -14.60 -13.61 -17.26
C THR A 536 -13.33 -14.16 -16.60
N ILE A 537 -12.18 -13.51 -16.83
CA ILE A 537 -10.87 -14.04 -16.43
C ILE A 537 -10.27 -13.30 -15.24
N GLY A 538 -10.50 -11.99 -15.08
CA GLY A 538 -9.85 -11.23 -14.01
C GLY A 538 -10.57 -9.94 -13.64
N ASP A 539 -9.84 -9.03 -13.02
CA ASP A 539 -10.45 -7.83 -12.43
C ASP A 539 -10.87 -6.84 -13.54
N ASN A 540 -10.05 -6.70 -14.59
CA ASN A 540 -10.24 -5.70 -15.64
C ASN A 540 -11.47 -5.94 -16.51
N ASP A 541 -11.88 -7.19 -16.71
CA ASP A 541 -13.10 -7.56 -17.45
C ASP A 541 -14.29 -7.77 -16.51
N THR A 542 -14.08 -8.21 -15.26
CA THR A 542 -15.18 -8.47 -14.31
C THR A 542 -15.70 -7.21 -13.63
N PHE A 543 -14.83 -6.36 -13.08
CA PHE A 543 -15.27 -5.25 -12.21
C PHE A 543 -16.13 -4.21 -12.93
N PRO A 544 -15.85 -3.84 -14.20
CA PRO A 544 -16.76 -2.99 -14.96
C PRO A 544 -18.15 -3.59 -15.15
N LEU A 545 -18.26 -4.91 -15.36
CA LEU A 545 -19.56 -5.60 -15.48
C LEU A 545 -20.32 -5.55 -14.15
N TRP A 546 -19.63 -5.82 -13.05
CA TRP A 546 -20.21 -5.70 -11.71
C TRP A 546 -20.69 -4.29 -11.41
N TYR A 547 -19.94 -3.26 -11.81
CA TYR A 547 -20.38 -1.86 -11.67
C TYR A 547 -21.69 -1.60 -12.43
N LEU A 548 -21.77 -2.01 -13.71
CA LEU A 548 -22.99 -1.82 -14.52
C LEU A 548 -24.20 -2.51 -13.89
N GLN A 549 -24.03 -3.71 -13.33
CA GLN A 549 -25.11 -4.46 -12.69
C GLN A 549 -25.49 -3.91 -11.31
N GLU A 550 -24.51 -3.61 -10.45
CA GLU A 550 -24.71 -3.18 -9.05
C GLU A 550 -25.17 -1.73 -8.94
N VAL A 551 -24.60 -0.84 -9.74
CA VAL A 551 -24.79 0.61 -9.64
C VAL A 551 -25.79 1.11 -10.67
N GLU A 552 -25.63 0.72 -11.93
CA GLU A 552 -26.49 1.20 -13.01
C GLU A 552 -27.74 0.32 -13.24
N GLY A 553 -27.79 -0.88 -12.65
CA GLY A 553 -28.90 -1.82 -12.81
C GLY A 553 -29.04 -2.40 -14.23
N TYR A 554 -27.96 -2.37 -15.02
CA TYR A 554 -27.93 -2.78 -16.42
C TYR A 554 -27.75 -4.29 -16.58
N ARG A 555 -28.52 -4.93 -17.47
CA ARG A 555 -28.49 -6.39 -17.78
C ARG A 555 -28.30 -7.27 -16.53
N THR A 556 -29.13 -7.03 -15.51
CA THR A 556 -29.13 -7.77 -14.23
C THR A 556 -29.71 -9.19 -14.33
N ASP A 557 -30.10 -9.60 -15.53
CA ASP A 557 -30.47 -10.97 -15.92
C ASP A 557 -29.25 -11.88 -16.17
N ILE A 558 -28.08 -11.31 -16.51
CA ILE A 558 -26.87 -12.10 -16.81
C ILE A 558 -26.13 -12.48 -15.52
N LYS A 559 -25.64 -13.72 -15.44
CA LYS A 559 -24.72 -14.16 -14.39
C LYS A 559 -23.26 -14.02 -14.83
N ALA A 560 -22.54 -13.04 -14.28
CA ALA A 560 -21.09 -12.90 -14.50
C ALA A 560 -20.28 -13.77 -13.54
N ILE A 561 -19.40 -14.64 -14.07
CA ILE A 561 -18.54 -15.56 -13.33
C ILE A 561 -17.08 -15.26 -13.63
N ASN A 562 -16.36 -14.75 -12.63
CA ASN A 562 -14.91 -14.62 -12.68
C ASN A 562 -14.26 -15.98 -12.41
N THR A 563 -13.64 -16.54 -13.45
CA THR A 563 -12.97 -17.85 -13.40
C THR A 563 -11.78 -17.89 -12.44
N SER A 564 -11.09 -16.77 -12.19
CA SER A 564 -10.01 -16.69 -11.18
C SER A 564 -10.53 -16.80 -9.74
N LEU A 565 -11.80 -16.42 -9.49
CA LEU A 565 -12.45 -16.56 -8.19
C LEU A 565 -13.25 -17.86 -8.06
N PHE A 566 -13.65 -18.48 -9.19
CA PHE A 566 -14.47 -19.70 -9.25
C PHE A 566 -13.83 -20.95 -8.65
N ALA A 567 -12.54 -20.92 -8.35
CA ALA A 567 -11.87 -21.96 -7.58
C ALA A 567 -12.10 -21.87 -6.06
N THR A 568 -12.78 -20.83 -5.56
CA THR A 568 -13.02 -20.62 -4.13
C THR A 568 -14.43 -21.04 -3.72
N ASP A 569 -14.54 -21.69 -2.58
CA ASP A 569 -15.80 -22.20 -2.02
C ASP A 569 -16.85 -21.10 -1.83
N TRP A 570 -16.46 -19.98 -1.22
CA TRP A 570 -17.33 -18.84 -0.99
C TRP A 570 -17.90 -18.28 -2.30
N TYR A 571 -17.12 -18.24 -3.39
CA TYR A 571 -17.58 -17.69 -4.67
C TYR A 571 -18.52 -18.65 -5.39
N ILE A 572 -18.26 -19.96 -5.35
CA ILE A 572 -19.19 -20.98 -5.85
C ILE A 572 -20.54 -20.86 -5.14
N ASP A 573 -20.54 -20.66 -3.82
CA ASP A 573 -21.78 -20.42 -3.06
C ASP A 573 -22.51 -19.14 -3.50
N GLN A 574 -21.80 -18.08 -3.92
CA GLN A 574 -22.46 -16.89 -4.47
C GLN A 574 -23.10 -17.16 -5.82
N MET A 575 -22.41 -17.88 -6.71
CA MET A 575 -22.93 -18.19 -8.04
C MET A 575 -24.15 -19.11 -8.00
N LYS A 576 -24.27 -19.94 -6.94
CA LYS A 576 -25.43 -20.80 -6.68
C LYS A 576 -26.61 -20.08 -6.00
N ARG A 577 -26.54 -18.76 -5.84
CA ARG A 577 -27.67 -17.94 -5.38
C ARG A 577 -28.25 -17.14 -6.55
N LYS A 578 -29.55 -16.82 -6.42
CA LYS A 578 -30.17 -15.82 -7.30
C LYS A 578 -29.56 -14.47 -6.98
N THR A 579 -29.12 -13.76 -8.01
CA THR A 579 -28.50 -12.43 -7.89
C THR A 579 -29.28 -11.52 -8.81
N TYR A 580 -29.97 -10.53 -8.24
CA TYR A 580 -30.91 -9.70 -9.00
C TYR A 580 -31.96 -10.54 -9.74
N LYS A 581 -31.99 -10.46 -11.08
CA LYS A 581 -32.87 -11.25 -11.95
C LYS A 581 -32.24 -12.58 -12.34
N ALA A 582 -30.91 -12.65 -12.43
CA ALA A 582 -30.15 -13.83 -12.81
C ALA A 582 -30.31 -15.01 -11.83
N ASP A 583 -30.83 -16.13 -12.34
CA ASP A 583 -31.00 -17.36 -11.59
C ASP A 583 -29.66 -18.00 -11.17
N PRO A 584 -29.66 -18.88 -10.14
CA PRO A 584 -28.48 -19.67 -9.77
C PRO A 584 -27.86 -20.41 -10.95
N ILE A 585 -26.54 -20.57 -10.95
CA ILE A 585 -25.88 -21.43 -11.95
C ILE A 585 -26.34 -22.88 -11.77
N PRO A 586 -26.52 -23.64 -12.87
CA PRO A 586 -26.86 -25.05 -12.78
C PRO A 586 -25.69 -25.81 -12.14
N SER A 587 -25.94 -26.46 -11.01
CA SER A 587 -24.94 -27.28 -10.32
C SER A 587 -25.59 -28.38 -9.50
N GLN A 588 -25.02 -29.58 -9.56
CA GLN A 588 -25.38 -30.72 -8.70
C GLN A 588 -24.50 -30.80 -7.44
N LEU A 589 -23.39 -30.05 -7.42
CA LEU A 589 -22.44 -30.05 -6.29
C LEU A 589 -23.07 -29.38 -5.08
N LYS A 590 -22.84 -29.95 -3.90
CA LYS A 590 -23.17 -29.38 -2.59
C LYS A 590 -21.93 -28.72 -2.00
N HIS A 591 -22.12 -27.82 -1.03
CA HIS A 591 -21.01 -27.11 -0.38
C HIS A 591 -19.93 -28.07 0.14
N GLU A 592 -20.36 -29.21 0.72
CA GLU A 592 -19.48 -30.28 1.20
C GLU A 592 -18.55 -30.88 0.13
N ASP A 593 -18.88 -30.75 -1.16
CA ASP A 593 -18.09 -31.34 -2.26
C ASP A 593 -16.91 -30.44 -2.68
N TYR A 594 -16.93 -29.14 -2.36
CA TYR A 594 -15.91 -28.16 -2.80
C TYR A 594 -15.39 -27.24 -1.71
N LYS A 595 -15.90 -27.33 -0.47
CA LYS A 595 -15.36 -26.56 0.66
C LYS A 595 -13.87 -26.83 0.83
N TYR A 596 -13.12 -25.82 1.25
CA TYR A 596 -11.66 -25.92 1.37
C TYR A 596 -11.22 -27.15 2.19
N GLY A 597 -10.24 -27.89 1.69
CA GLY A 597 -9.78 -29.14 2.28
C GLY A 597 -10.44 -30.38 1.67
N THR A 598 -11.37 -30.21 0.73
CA THR A 598 -12.10 -31.30 0.07
C THR A 598 -11.71 -31.37 -1.39
N LEU A 599 -11.20 -32.52 -1.86
CA LEU A 599 -10.73 -32.73 -3.23
C LEU A 599 -9.63 -31.72 -3.70
N ASP A 600 -8.95 -31.05 -2.77
CA ASP A 600 -7.88 -30.08 -3.05
C ASP A 600 -6.67 -30.65 -3.82
N VAL A 601 -6.50 -31.98 -3.86
CA VAL A 601 -5.32 -32.63 -4.43
C VAL A 601 -5.72 -33.66 -5.48
N ALA A 602 -5.25 -33.45 -6.71
CA ALA A 602 -5.27 -34.47 -7.75
C ALA A 602 -4.00 -35.33 -7.65
N TYR A 603 -4.14 -36.61 -7.31
CA TYR A 603 -3.03 -37.55 -7.30
C TYR A 603 -2.72 -38.00 -8.72
N ASN A 604 -1.54 -37.65 -9.24
CA ASN A 604 -1.02 -38.28 -10.46
C ASN A 604 -0.44 -39.65 -10.10
N MET A 605 -1.21 -40.71 -10.37
CA MET A 605 -0.72 -42.09 -10.28
C MET A 605 -0.19 -42.49 -11.67
N PRO A 606 1.14 -42.55 -11.88
CA PRO A 606 1.68 -42.97 -13.16
C PRO A 606 1.25 -44.42 -13.41
N ILE A 607 0.46 -44.63 -14.46
CA ILE A 607 0.09 -45.96 -14.93
C ILE A 607 1.35 -46.54 -15.59
N GLU A 608 1.89 -47.63 -15.02
CA GLU A 608 3.14 -48.27 -15.49
C GLU A 608 3.11 -48.64 -16.98
N GLN A 609 1.93 -48.83 -17.56
CA GLN A 609 1.73 -49.19 -18.96
C GLN A 609 1.99 -48.04 -19.96
N PHE A 610 2.14 -46.79 -19.47
CA PHE A 610 2.41 -45.60 -20.29
C PHE A 610 3.79 -44.97 -20.01
N LYS A 611 4.68 -45.69 -19.32
CA LYS A 611 6.12 -45.41 -19.29
C LYS A 611 6.83 -46.23 -20.35
#